data_AF-A0A2A3YP22-F1
#
_entry.id   AF-A0A2A3YP22-F1
#
_cell.length_a   1.000
_cell.length_b   1.000
_cell.length_c   1.000
_cell.angle_alpha   90.00
_cell.angle_beta   90.00
_cell.angle_gamma   90.00
#
_symmetry.space_group_name_H-M   'P 1'
#
loop_
_entity.id
_entity.type
_entity.pdbx_description
1 polymer ?
#
loop_
_entity_poly.entity_id
_entity_poly.type
_entity_poly.pdbx_seq_one_letter_code
_entity_poly.pdbx_strand_id
1 'polypeptide(L)'
;MTASRDLSAPLGRARMLFSLLAVPKLRAGLAARLAGDATSAPSGPHEDPRVHGPLSRIDWLDEHGEVDLERLQETADVLALMRSDQAILEVPRLDGIPVKTEESREMSGRIARIVFERVGRERTLTEGELNAAIAMFARDTALVRRDAVDAGVLTRTSDGGAYRLADPA
;
A
#
# COMPACT_ATOMS: atom_id res chain seq x y z
N MET A 1 8.99 -10.34 -21.37
CA MET A 1 8.78 -10.28 -19.91
C MET A 1 9.18 -8.88 -19.47
N THR A 2 8.21 -7.99 -19.29
CA THR A 2 8.48 -6.64 -18.77
C THR A 2 8.88 -6.82 -17.31
N ALA A 3 10.08 -6.37 -16.93
CA ALA A 3 10.48 -6.38 -15.53
C ALA A 3 9.42 -5.62 -14.72
N SER A 4 8.90 -6.23 -13.65
CA SER A 4 8.01 -5.55 -12.72
C SER A 4 8.68 -4.25 -12.28
N ARG A 5 7.98 -3.14 -12.40
CA ARG A 5 8.51 -1.82 -12.08
C ARG A 5 8.87 -1.78 -10.59
N ASP A 6 10.04 -1.26 -10.22
CA ASP A 6 10.36 -1.10 -8.80
C ASP A 6 9.50 0.01 -8.20
N LEU A 7 8.45 -0.40 -7.48
CA LEU A 7 7.54 0.52 -6.78
C LEU A 7 8.09 0.96 -5.42
N SER A 8 9.08 0.25 -4.87
CA SER A 8 9.51 0.40 -3.48
C SER A 8 10.16 1.76 -3.23
N ALA A 9 11.11 2.16 -4.07
CA ALA A 9 11.82 3.42 -3.90
C ALA A 9 10.90 4.66 -4.05
N PRO A 10 10.07 4.78 -5.11
CA PRO A 10 9.14 5.91 -5.24
C PRO A 10 8.09 5.99 -4.11
N LEU A 11 7.50 4.85 -3.70
CA LEU A 11 6.57 4.82 -2.57
C LEU A 11 7.25 5.14 -1.24
N GLY A 12 8.51 4.70 -1.08
CA GLY A 12 9.36 5.04 0.05
C GLY A 12 9.61 6.54 0.17
N ARG A 13 9.93 7.20 -0.96
CA ARG A 13 10.08 8.67 -1.06
C ARG A 13 8.81 9.39 -0.64
N ALA A 14 7.66 9.02 -1.20
CA ALA A 14 6.37 9.64 -0.87
C ALA A 14 6.07 9.52 0.64
N ARG A 15 6.24 8.32 1.21
CA ARG A 15 6.05 8.08 2.65
C ARG A 15 7.01 8.90 3.50
N MET A 16 8.27 9.03 3.08
CA MET A 16 9.28 9.82 3.78
C MET A 16 8.89 11.29 3.82
N LEU A 17 8.46 11.87 2.70
CA LEU A 17 8.02 13.27 2.63
C LEU A 17 6.90 13.56 3.64
N PHE A 18 5.85 12.75 3.67
CA PHE A 18 4.77 12.92 4.65
C PHE A 18 5.24 12.76 6.09
N SER A 19 6.20 11.86 6.35
CA SER A 19 6.79 11.67 7.68
C SER A 19 7.59 12.91 8.13
N LEU A 20 8.33 13.55 7.22
CA LEU A 20 9.06 14.80 7.49
C LEU A 20 8.09 15.95 7.78
N LEU A 21 7.03 16.09 6.96
CA LEU A 21 6.02 17.14 7.11
C LEU A 21 5.24 17.04 8.43
N ALA A 22 5.04 15.82 8.94
CA ALA A 22 4.34 15.57 10.21
C ALA A 22 5.10 16.09 11.44
N VAL A 23 6.43 16.24 11.37
CA VAL A 23 7.27 16.66 12.50
C VAL A 23 7.68 18.13 12.34
N PRO A 24 7.32 19.05 13.26
CA PRO A 24 7.56 20.49 13.08
C PRO A 24 9.02 20.88 12.78
N LYS A 25 9.99 20.28 13.49
CA LYS A 25 11.43 20.55 13.27
C LYS A 25 11.91 20.07 11.89
N LEU A 26 11.45 18.90 11.44
CA LEU A 26 11.83 18.34 10.14
C LEU A 26 11.17 19.10 8.99
N ARG A 27 9.92 19.55 9.18
CA ARG A 27 9.24 20.44 8.24
C ARG A 27 9.97 21.77 8.07
N ALA A 28 10.45 22.37 9.16
CA ALA A 28 11.25 23.60 9.10
C ALA A 28 12.59 23.39 8.38
N GLY A 29 13.30 22.31 8.70
CA GLY A 29 14.56 21.97 8.03
C GLY A 29 14.39 21.69 6.53
N LEU A 30 13.32 20.99 6.15
CA LEU A 30 12.97 20.77 4.74
C LEU A 30 12.68 22.09 4.01
N ALA A 31 11.93 23.01 4.63
CA ALA A 31 11.65 24.32 4.04
C ALA A 31 12.90 25.17 3.85
N ALA A 32 13.83 25.15 4.82
CA ALA A 32 15.11 25.86 4.71
C ALA A 32 15.95 25.31 3.53
N ARG A 33 16.01 23.98 3.38
CA ARG A 33 16.72 23.31 2.28
C ARG A 33 16.10 23.65 0.92
N LEU A 34 14.77 23.63 0.81
CA LEU A 34 14.04 24.02 -0.42
C LEU A 34 14.22 25.50 -0.79
N ALA A 35 14.44 26.38 0.19
CA ALA A 35 14.69 27.79 -0.06
C ALA A 35 16.12 28.08 -0.57
N GLY A 36 16.97 27.06 -0.69
CA GLY A 36 18.40 27.22 -1.00
C GLY A 36 19.16 27.95 0.10
N ASP A 37 18.57 28.04 1.29
CA ASP A 37 19.08 28.87 2.37
C ASP A 37 20.06 28.05 3.20
N ALA A 38 21.23 27.75 2.61
CA ALA A 38 22.35 27.10 3.29
C ALA A 38 22.85 27.90 4.52
N THR A 39 22.48 29.19 4.59
CA THR A 39 22.69 30.11 5.71
C THR A 39 21.68 29.98 6.85
N SER A 40 20.53 29.34 6.61
CA SER A 40 19.50 29.05 7.62
C SER A 40 19.46 27.57 8.03
N ALA A 41 20.21 26.71 7.34
CA ALA A 41 20.65 25.46 7.94
C ALA A 41 21.45 25.81 9.21
N PRO A 42 21.29 25.10 10.34
CA PRO A 42 22.11 25.32 11.51
C PRO A 42 23.53 24.78 11.25
N SER A 43 24.24 25.41 10.31
CA SER A 43 25.68 25.25 10.03
C SER A 43 26.50 25.97 11.11
N GLY A 44 26.07 25.82 12.36
CA GLY A 44 26.87 26.06 13.55
C GLY A 44 27.29 24.71 14.13
N PRO A 45 28.25 24.68 15.07
CA PRO A 45 28.79 23.45 15.66
C PRO A 45 27.80 22.60 16.50
N HIS A 46 26.48 22.83 16.35
CA HIS A 46 25.38 22.19 17.06
C HIS A 46 24.18 21.90 16.13
N GLU A 47 24.41 21.27 14.98
CA GLU A 47 23.31 20.73 14.18
C GLU A 47 22.66 19.55 14.93
N ASP A 48 21.34 19.61 15.21
CA ASP A 48 20.63 18.55 15.94
C ASP A 48 20.65 17.25 15.09
N PRO A 49 21.32 16.16 15.54
CA PRO A 49 21.41 14.92 14.76
C PRO A 49 20.05 14.31 14.43
N ARG A 50 19.01 14.66 15.20
CA ARG A 50 17.62 14.23 15.00
C ARG A 50 16.95 14.91 13.80
N VAL A 51 17.54 15.99 13.29
CA VAL A 51 17.08 16.73 12.11
C VAL A 51 17.95 16.40 10.89
N HIS A 52 19.28 16.44 11.04
CA HIS A 52 20.20 16.14 9.94
C HIS A 52 20.03 14.70 9.43
N GLY A 53 19.95 13.70 10.34
CA GLY A 53 19.88 12.29 9.96
C GLY A 53 18.67 11.92 9.08
N PRO A 54 17.45 12.37 9.39
CA PRO A 54 16.30 12.17 8.51
C PRO A 54 16.39 12.95 7.19
N LEU A 55 16.87 14.20 7.20
CA LEU A 55 16.97 15.03 5.99
C LEU A 55 18.06 14.54 5.03
N SER A 56 19.15 13.95 5.54
CA SER A 56 20.22 13.37 4.71
C SER A 56 19.79 12.12 3.94
N ARG A 57 18.61 11.56 4.24
CA ARG A 57 18.03 10.40 3.51
C ARG A 57 17.19 10.82 2.30
N ILE A 58 16.97 12.12 2.12
CA ILE A 58 16.26 12.64 0.96
C ILE A 58 17.19 12.52 -0.25
N ASP A 59 16.75 11.80 -1.28
CA ASP A 59 17.53 11.51 -2.48
C ASP A 59 17.11 12.37 -3.69
N TRP A 60 16.07 13.20 -3.55
CA TRP A 60 15.53 14.08 -4.60
C TRP A 60 15.78 15.58 -4.36
N LEU A 61 16.38 15.93 -3.21
CA LEU A 61 16.71 17.29 -2.83
C LEU A 61 18.12 17.28 -2.28
N ASP A 62 19.05 18.00 -2.91
CA ASP A 62 20.43 18.08 -2.42
C ASP A 62 20.57 19.11 -1.28
N GLU A 63 21.77 19.20 -0.71
CA GLU A 63 22.06 20.10 0.41
C GLU A 63 22.04 21.60 0.04
N HIS A 64 22.10 21.90 -1.26
CA HIS A 64 22.04 23.25 -1.81
C HIS A 64 20.63 23.69 -2.20
N GLY A 65 19.65 22.77 -2.10
CA GLY A 65 18.27 23.03 -2.46
C GLY A 65 17.93 22.71 -3.92
N GLU A 66 18.86 22.12 -4.67
CA GLU A 66 18.58 21.65 -6.02
C GLU A 66 17.68 20.42 -5.97
N VAL A 67 16.67 20.42 -6.83
CA VAL A 67 15.62 19.40 -6.89
C VAL A 67 15.87 18.49 -8.09
N ASP A 68 15.96 17.20 -7.82
CA ASP A 68 15.92 16.15 -8.86
C ASP A 68 14.47 15.99 -9.34
N LEU A 69 14.13 16.76 -10.38
CA LEU A 69 12.79 16.75 -10.99
C LEU A 69 12.43 15.39 -11.59
N GLU A 70 13.41 14.62 -12.09
CA GLU A 70 13.17 13.30 -12.67
C GLU A 70 12.68 12.32 -11.60
N ARG A 71 13.33 12.29 -10.44
CA ARG A 71 12.88 11.48 -9.29
C ARG A 71 11.51 11.91 -8.78
N LEU A 72 11.23 13.22 -8.74
CA LEU A 72 9.90 13.68 -8.32
C LEU A 72 8.82 13.27 -9.31
N GLN A 73 9.09 13.38 -10.61
CA GLN A 73 8.16 12.94 -11.65
C GLN A 73 7.92 11.43 -11.58
N GLU A 74 8.97 10.63 -11.41
CA GLU A 74 8.85 9.18 -11.21
C GLU A 74 7.98 8.86 -9.99
N THR A 75 8.14 9.60 -8.89
CA THR A 75 7.27 9.46 -7.69
C THR A 75 5.82 9.75 -8.02
N ALA A 76 5.55 10.84 -8.71
CA ALA A 76 4.21 11.24 -9.09
C ALA A 76 3.55 10.20 -10.02
N ASP A 77 4.30 9.69 -11.00
CA ASP A 77 3.83 8.68 -11.95
C ASP A 77 3.49 7.35 -11.24
N VAL A 78 4.32 6.92 -10.29
CA VAL A 78 4.03 5.72 -9.48
C VAL A 78 2.81 5.93 -8.59
N LEU A 79 2.65 7.11 -7.97
CA LEU A 79 1.45 7.41 -7.19
C LEU A 79 0.19 7.45 -8.06
N ALA A 80 0.27 7.99 -9.28
CA ALA A 80 -0.83 7.99 -10.23
C ALA A 80 -1.19 6.56 -10.67
N LEU A 81 -0.19 5.74 -10.97
CA LEU A 81 -0.36 4.32 -11.29
C LEU A 81 -1.04 3.57 -10.15
N MET A 82 -0.59 3.74 -8.90
CA MET A 82 -1.18 3.11 -7.71
C MET A 82 -2.61 3.57 -7.40
N ARG A 83 -3.02 4.73 -7.91
CA ARG A 83 -4.40 5.23 -7.82
C ARG A 83 -5.29 4.75 -8.97
N SER A 84 -4.73 4.14 -10.00
CA SER A 84 -5.46 3.65 -11.16
C SER A 84 -5.88 2.19 -11.01
N ASP A 85 -6.75 1.73 -11.90
CA ASP A 85 -7.15 0.33 -11.99
C ASP A 85 -5.98 -0.59 -12.42
N GLN A 86 -4.96 -0.04 -13.08
CA GLN A 86 -3.77 -0.77 -13.52
C GLN A 86 -2.85 -1.21 -12.36
N ALA A 87 -3.02 -0.65 -11.16
CA ALA A 87 -2.22 -1.02 -9.99
C ALA A 87 -2.24 -2.54 -9.71
N ILE A 88 -3.35 -3.21 -10.03
CA ILE A 88 -3.48 -4.67 -9.86
C ILE A 88 -2.50 -5.49 -10.71
N LEU A 89 -2.01 -4.92 -11.82
CA LEU A 89 -1.08 -5.60 -12.71
C LEU A 89 0.37 -5.49 -12.22
N GLU A 90 0.65 -4.52 -11.34
CA GLU A 90 1.99 -4.17 -10.88
C GLU A 90 2.29 -4.66 -9.47
N VAL A 91 1.25 -4.79 -8.63
CA VAL A 91 1.39 -5.28 -7.26
C VAL A 91 1.32 -6.81 -7.23
N PRO A 92 2.32 -7.50 -6.63
CA PRO A 92 2.29 -8.95 -6.52
C PRO A 92 1.08 -9.42 -5.68
N ARG A 93 0.64 -10.65 -5.94
CA ARG A 93 -0.36 -11.32 -5.10
C ARG A 93 0.15 -11.40 -3.66
N LEU A 94 -0.77 -11.49 -2.72
CA LEU A 94 -0.43 -11.77 -1.33
C LEU A 94 0.23 -13.15 -1.25
N ASP A 95 1.54 -13.17 -0.98
CA ASP A 95 2.35 -14.40 -0.86
C ASP A 95 2.02 -15.21 0.38
N GLY A 96 1.39 -14.58 1.37
CA GLY A 96 0.81 -15.21 2.54
C GLY A 96 -0.16 -14.25 3.24
N ILE A 97 -1.17 -14.80 3.89
CA ILE A 97 -2.05 -14.06 4.78
C ILE A 97 -1.35 -13.99 6.16
N PRO A 98 -1.35 -12.84 6.87
CA PRO A 98 -0.73 -12.72 8.18
C PRO A 98 -1.16 -13.87 9.10
N VAL A 99 -0.19 -14.50 9.79
CA VAL A 99 -0.42 -15.72 10.58
C VAL A 99 -1.31 -15.49 11.81
N LYS A 100 -1.47 -14.23 12.24
CA LYS A 100 -2.38 -13.90 13.34
C LYS A 100 -3.83 -14.08 12.89
N THR A 101 -4.59 -14.89 13.61
CA THR A 101 -5.95 -15.30 13.25
C THR A 101 -6.91 -14.14 13.04
N GLU A 102 -6.80 -13.05 13.82
CA GLU A 102 -7.66 -11.86 13.67
C GLU A 102 -7.33 -11.09 12.38
N GLU A 103 -6.05 -10.74 12.16
CA GLU A 103 -5.57 -10.04 10.97
C GLU A 103 -5.82 -10.89 9.69
N SER A 104 -5.71 -12.22 9.81
CA SER A 104 -6.02 -13.17 8.73
C SER A 104 -7.47 -13.12 8.30
N ARG A 105 -8.39 -13.11 9.28
CA ARG A 105 -9.84 -13.05 9.05
C ARG A 105 -10.26 -11.72 8.45
N GLU A 106 -9.72 -10.60 8.96
CA GLU A 106 -9.99 -9.28 8.39
C GLU A 106 -9.53 -9.17 6.93
N MET A 107 -8.30 -9.65 6.64
CA MET A 107 -7.76 -9.66 5.29
C MET A 107 -8.59 -10.55 4.36
N SER A 108 -8.89 -11.77 4.78
CA SER A 108 -9.69 -12.73 4.02
C SER A 108 -11.10 -12.21 3.74
N GLY A 109 -11.74 -11.60 4.75
CA GLY A 109 -13.02 -10.94 4.60
C GLY A 109 -12.98 -9.75 3.63
N ARG A 110 -11.89 -8.97 3.64
CA ARG A 110 -11.70 -7.88 2.66
C ARG A 110 -11.55 -8.42 1.24
N ILE A 111 -10.75 -9.47 1.02
CA ILE A 111 -10.61 -10.12 -0.28
C ILE A 111 -11.97 -10.61 -0.80
N ALA A 112 -12.75 -11.28 0.07
CA ALA A 112 -14.08 -11.76 -0.28
C ALA A 112 -15.02 -10.62 -0.72
N ARG A 113 -15.05 -9.49 0.02
CA ARG A 113 -15.86 -8.32 -0.38
C ARG A 113 -15.45 -7.77 -1.74
N ILE A 114 -14.14 -7.62 -2.00
CA ILE A 114 -13.63 -7.13 -3.28
C ILE A 114 -14.03 -8.07 -4.43
N VAL A 115 -13.94 -9.39 -4.23
CA VAL A 115 -14.39 -10.37 -5.22
C VAL A 115 -15.86 -10.15 -5.58
N PHE A 116 -16.74 -10.06 -4.58
CA PHE A 116 -18.18 -9.86 -4.81
C PHE A 116 -18.52 -8.46 -5.35
N GLU A 117 -17.76 -7.42 -5.00
CA GLU A 117 -17.89 -6.09 -5.61
C GLU A 117 -17.59 -6.13 -7.11
N ARG A 118 -16.62 -6.95 -7.54
CA ARG A 118 -16.25 -7.08 -8.96
C ARG A 118 -17.20 -7.98 -9.75
N VAL A 119 -17.61 -9.11 -9.17
CA VAL A 119 -18.46 -10.07 -9.90
C VAL A 119 -19.95 -9.76 -9.80
N GLY A 120 -20.35 -8.92 -8.85
CA GLY A 120 -21.72 -8.58 -8.52
C GLY A 120 -22.09 -9.02 -7.09
N ARG A 121 -22.48 -8.08 -6.24
CA ARG A 121 -22.66 -8.29 -4.79
C ARG A 121 -23.75 -9.31 -4.44
N GLU A 122 -24.76 -9.43 -5.28
CA GLU A 122 -25.92 -10.32 -5.09
C GLU A 122 -25.72 -11.70 -5.72
N ARG A 123 -24.60 -11.94 -6.40
CA ARG A 123 -24.36 -13.24 -7.03
C ARG A 123 -24.18 -14.32 -5.99
N THR A 124 -24.56 -15.53 -6.39
CA THR A 124 -24.11 -16.77 -5.74
C THR A 124 -23.00 -17.36 -6.60
N LEU A 125 -21.86 -17.66 -5.99
CA LEU A 125 -20.72 -18.27 -6.67
C LEU A 125 -20.57 -19.72 -6.23
N THR A 126 -20.27 -20.59 -7.18
CA THR A 126 -19.79 -21.94 -6.87
C THR A 126 -18.42 -21.87 -6.21
N GLU A 127 -18.02 -22.97 -5.57
CA GLU A 127 -16.69 -23.11 -5.00
C GLU A 127 -15.57 -22.81 -6.04
N GLY A 128 -15.71 -23.34 -7.25
CA GLY A 128 -14.74 -23.17 -8.33
C GLY A 128 -14.64 -21.71 -8.82
N GLU A 129 -15.78 -21.05 -8.99
CA GLU A 129 -15.83 -19.63 -9.38
C GLU A 129 -15.23 -18.73 -8.31
N LEU A 130 -15.55 -18.98 -7.04
CA LEU A 130 -14.99 -18.21 -5.93
C LEU A 130 -13.47 -18.42 -5.82
N ASN A 131 -12.98 -19.64 -5.98
CA ASN A 131 -11.54 -19.92 -6.03
C ASN A 131 -10.85 -19.16 -7.16
N ALA A 132 -11.41 -19.22 -8.37
CA ALA A 132 -10.84 -18.52 -9.52
C ALA A 132 -10.77 -17.01 -9.26
N ALA A 133 -11.79 -16.43 -8.62
CA ALA A 133 -11.81 -15.02 -8.29
C ALA A 133 -10.82 -14.66 -7.18
N ILE A 134 -10.73 -15.45 -6.10
CA ILE A 134 -9.77 -15.23 -5.00
C ILE A 134 -8.33 -15.39 -5.48
N ALA A 135 -8.07 -16.31 -6.41
CA ALA A 135 -6.73 -16.58 -6.94
C ALA A 135 -6.08 -15.35 -7.59
N MET A 136 -6.87 -14.34 -7.98
CA MET A 136 -6.35 -13.05 -8.44
C MET A 136 -5.62 -12.25 -7.34
N PHE A 137 -5.93 -12.52 -6.07
CA PHE A 137 -5.44 -11.77 -4.91
C PHE A 137 -4.50 -12.57 -4.00
N ALA A 138 -4.82 -13.84 -3.76
CA ALA A 138 -4.13 -14.68 -2.79
C ALA A 138 -3.85 -16.07 -3.37
N ARG A 139 -2.71 -16.66 -2.96
CA ARG A 139 -2.33 -18.02 -3.37
C ARG A 139 -3.19 -19.09 -2.69
N ASP A 140 -3.44 -18.94 -1.38
CA ASP A 140 -4.24 -19.88 -0.60
C ASP A 140 -5.72 -19.48 -0.61
N THR A 141 -6.44 -19.93 -1.65
CA THR A 141 -7.86 -19.60 -1.80
C THR A 141 -8.72 -20.30 -0.75
N ALA A 142 -8.32 -21.48 -0.30
CA ALA A 142 -9.06 -22.26 0.69
C ALA A 142 -9.05 -21.57 2.06
N LEU A 143 -7.90 -21.04 2.48
CA LEU A 143 -7.76 -20.24 3.69
C LEU A 143 -8.67 -19.00 3.65
N VAL A 144 -8.62 -18.23 2.54
CA VAL A 144 -9.47 -17.03 2.38
C VAL A 144 -10.95 -17.37 2.54
N ARG A 145 -11.43 -18.44 1.88
CA ARG A 145 -12.84 -18.84 1.98
C ARG A 145 -13.22 -19.21 3.41
N ARG A 146 -12.41 -20.05 4.06
CA ARG A 146 -12.68 -20.51 5.43
C ARG A 146 -12.73 -19.34 6.38
N ASP A 147 -11.69 -18.50 6.37
CA ASP A 147 -11.58 -17.38 7.29
C ASP A 147 -12.67 -16.32 7.02
N ALA A 148 -13.08 -16.12 5.77
CA ALA A 148 -14.19 -15.21 5.44
C ALA A 148 -15.56 -15.75 5.88
N VAL A 149 -15.78 -17.07 5.87
CA VAL A 149 -16.98 -17.70 6.46
C VAL A 149 -16.93 -17.60 7.99
N ASP A 150 -15.79 -17.90 8.60
CA ASP A 150 -15.60 -17.81 10.06
C ASP A 150 -15.78 -16.38 10.58
N ALA A 151 -15.40 -15.38 9.76
CA ALA A 151 -15.62 -13.96 10.05
C ALA A 151 -17.05 -13.48 9.75
N GLY A 152 -17.94 -14.35 9.28
CA GLY A 152 -19.33 -14.00 8.93
C GLY A 152 -19.47 -13.11 7.69
N VAL A 153 -18.43 -12.96 6.88
CA VAL A 153 -18.46 -12.15 5.64
C VAL A 153 -19.08 -12.92 4.49
N LEU A 154 -18.85 -14.24 4.45
CA LEU A 154 -19.48 -15.15 3.50
C LEU A 154 -20.44 -16.07 4.22
N THR A 155 -21.56 -16.36 3.56
CA THR A 155 -22.38 -17.52 3.90
C THR A 155 -22.18 -18.59 2.85
N ARG A 156 -22.22 -19.85 3.28
CA ARG A 156 -22.11 -21.02 2.40
C ARG A 156 -23.31 -21.93 2.58
N THR A 157 -23.69 -22.64 1.53
CA THR A 157 -24.65 -23.75 1.64
C THR A 157 -24.08 -24.87 2.51
N SER A 158 -24.96 -25.68 3.09
CA SER A 158 -24.57 -26.78 3.99
C SER A 158 -23.71 -27.86 3.31
N ASP A 159 -23.90 -28.03 2.00
CA ASP A 159 -23.08 -28.91 1.15
C ASP A 159 -21.76 -28.26 0.70
N GLY A 160 -21.52 -26.99 1.04
CA GLY A 160 -20.31 -26.24 0.67
C GLY A 160 -20.23 -25.85 -0.82
N GLY A 161 -21.25 -26.15 -1.62
CA GLY A 161 -21.22 -25.99 -3.07
C GLY A 161 -21.37 -24.54 -3.55
N ALA A 162 -21.95 -23.66 -2.73
CA ALA A 162 -22.26 -22.30 -3.10
C ALA A 162 -21.97 -21.30 -1.98
N TYR A 163 -21.54 -20.10 -2.38
CA TYR A 163 -21.14 -18.99 -1.51
C TYR A 163 -21.83 -17.70 -1.94
N ARG A 164 -22.23 -16.89 -0.98
CA ARG A 164 -22.74 -15.52 -1.19
C ARG A 164 -22.17 -14.58 -0.14
N LEU A 165 -22.17 -13.29 -0.43
CA LEU A 165 -21.91 -12.28 0.58
C LEU A 165 -22.99 -12.37 1.68
N ALA A 166 -22.57 -12.29 2.94
CA ALA A 166 -23.51 -12.14 4.05
C ALA A 166 -24.18 -10.77 3.97
N ASP A 167 -25.46 -10.70 4.33
CA ASP A 167 -26.17 -9.43 4.41
C ASP A 167 -25.54 -8.60 5.54
N PRO A 168 -25.34 -7.27 5.35
CA PRO A 168 -24.80 -6.43 6.41
C PRO A 168 -25.73 -6.48 7.62
N ALA A 169 -25.16 -6.80 8.78
CA ALA A 169 -25.85 -6.74 10.07
C ALA A 169 -26.24 -5.30 10.45
#